data_AF-A4CUR5-F1
#
_entry.id   AF-A4CUR5-F1
#
_cell.length_a   1.000
_cell.length_b   1.000
_cell.length_c   1.000
_cell.angle_alpha   90.00
_cell.angle_beta   90.00
_cell.angle_gamma   90.00
#
_symmetry.space_group_name_H-M   'P 1'
#
loop_
_entity.id
_entity.type
_entity.pdbx_description
1 polymer ?
#
loop_
_entity_poly.entity_id
_entity_poly.type
_entity_poly.pdbx_seq_one_letter_code
_entity_poly.pdbx_strand_id
1 'polypeptide(L)'
;MKKLIWLAALAPLLTPASALAQKEIPKAPGYEECPLGYVNTLGTTCVSPIYYEVAPTNGKACLSGWMNIGAGYCKKKKLGIF
;
A
#
# COMPACT_ATOMS: atom_id res chain seq x y z
N MET A 1 -20.62 -26.62 39.34
CA MET A 1 -20.96 -25.33 38.69
C MET A 1 -19.69 -24.53 38.46
N LYS A 2 -19.19 -24.45 37.22
CA LYS A 2 -18.30 -23.35 36.79
C LYS A 2 -18.21 -23.37 35.26
N LYS A 3 -19.11 -22.63 34.60
CA LYS A 3 -19.00 -22.34 33.16
C LYS A 3 -17.98 -21.21 33.02
N LEU A 4 -16.74 -21.53 32.67
CA LEU A 4 -15.77 -20.51 32.26
C LEU A 4 -16.08 -20.16 30.81
N ILE A 5 -16.82 -19.07 30.62
CA ILE A 5 -17.05 -18.46 29.31
C ILE A 5 -15.74 -17.77 28.91
N TRP A 6 -15.03 -18.35 27.95
CA TRP A 6 -13.87 -17.73 27.32
C TRP A 6 -14.37 -16.65 26.35
N LEU A 7 -14.12 -15.38 26.70
CA LEU A 7 -14.27 -14.25 25.79
C LEU A 7 -13.18 -14.34 24.71
N ALA A 8 -13.60 -14.70 23.49
CA ALA A 8 -12.74 -14.65 22.31
C ALA A 8 -12.47 -13.19 21.95
N ALA A 9 -11.24 -12.72 22.20
CA ALA A 9 -10.75 -11.46 21.67
C ALA A 9 -10.39 -11.66 20.18
N LEU A 10 -11.29 -11.27 19.27
CA LEU A 10 -10.94 -11.09 17.86
C LEU A 10 -10.09 -9.82 17.75
N ALA A 11 -8.77 -9.97 17.80
CA ALA A 11 -7.84 -8.95 17.34
C ALA A 11 -7.85 -8.98 15.80
N PRO A 12 -8.20 -7.89 15.09
CA PRO A 12 -8.04 -7.84 13.64
C PRO A 12 -6.54 -7.93 13.32
N LEU A 13 -6.15 -9.01 12.66
CA LEU A 13 -4.84 -9.18 12.05
C LEU A 13 -4.70 -8.12 10.93
N LEU A 14 -4.12 -6.97 11.27
CA LEU A 14 -3.59 -6.03 10.28
C LEU A 14 -2.36 -6.67 9.64
N THR A 15 -2.58 -7.55 8.67
CA THR A 15 -1.50 -8.04 7.83
C THR A 15 -0.99 -6.86 7.00
N PRO A 16 0.34 -6.60 6.97
CA PRO A 16 0.88 -5.63 6.04
C PRO A 16 0.52 -6.12 4.65
N ALA A 17 -0.25 -5.32 3.91
CA ALA A 17 -0.62 -5.64 2.54
C ALA A 17 0.68 -5.85 1.76
N SER A 18 0.95 -7.12 1.41
CA SER A 18 2.03 -7.49 0.52
C SER A 18 1.90 -6.60 -0.71
N ALA A 19 2.98 -5.91 -1.04
CA ALA A 19 3.08 -5.16 -2.27
C ALA A 19 2.94 -6.14 -3.42
N LEU A 20 1.72 -6.31 -3.92
CA LEU A 20 1.48 -7.08 -5.12
C LEU A 20 1.63 -6.13 -6.29
N ALA A 21 1.91 -6.67 -7.47
CA ALA A 21 1.87 -5.87 -8.67
C ALA A 21 0.43 -5.34 -8.84
N GLN A 22 0.21 -4.06 -8.56
CA GLN A 22 -1.10 -3.44 -8.42
C GLN A 22 -1.32 -2.48 -9.59
N LYS A 23 -2.37 -2.77 -10.36
CA LYS A 23 -2.86 -1.85 -11.39
C LYS A 23 -3.60 -0.66 -10.78
N GLU A 24 -4.31 -0.90 -9.69
CA GLU A 24 -5.07 0.10 -8.93
C GLU A 24 -4.66 0.05 -7.46
N ILE A 25 -4.51 1.22 -6.86
CA ILE A 25 -4.21 1.41 -5.43
C ILE A 25 -5.12 2.50 -4.86
N PRO A 26 -5.43 2.47 -3.55
CA PRO A 26 -6.08 3.60 -2.90
C PRO A 26 -5.14 4.81 -2.85
N LYS A 27 -5.69 6.01 -2.68
CA LYS A 27 -4.87 7.15 -2.26
C LYS A 27 -4.34 6.94 -0.84
N ALA A 28 -3.10 7.35 -0.61
CA ALA A 28 -2.55 7.32 0.74
C ALA A 28 -3.26 8.38 1.61
N PRO A 29 -3.51 8.10 2.90
CA PRO A 29 -4.09 9.08 3.81
C PRO A 29 -3.25 10.36 3.86
N GLY A 30 -3.91 11.51 3.72
CA GLY A 30 -3.26 12.83 3.74
C GLY A 30 -2.60 13.25 2.43
N TYR A 31 -2.83 12.53 1.32
CA TYR A 31 -2.37 12.91 -0.01
C TYR A 31 -3.55 13.09 -0.96
N GLU A 32 -3.53 14.20 -1.71
CA GLU A 32 -4.54 14.51 -2.72
C GLU A 32 -4.14 13.97 -4.11
N GLU A 33 -2.85 13.83 -4.35
CA GLU A 33 -2.27 13.33 -5.59
C GLU A 33 -2.05 11.81 -5.59
N CYS A 34 -1.94 11.25 -6.79
CA CYS A 34 -1.50 9.88 -7.01
C CYS A 34 0.02 9.79 -7.16
N PRO A 35 0.65 8.68 -6.79
CA PRO A 35 2.08 8.50 -6.98
C PRO A 35 2.46 8.45 -8.46
N LEU A 36 3.74 8.66 -8.75
CA LEU A 36 4.27 8.63 -10.11
C LEU A 36 3.93 7.31 -10.81
N GLY A 37 3.44 7.43 -12.05
CA GLY A 37 2.98 6.30 -12.86
C GLY A 37 1.51 5.93 -12.66
N TYR A 38 0.80 6.58 -11.73
CA TYR A 38 -0.63 6.40 -11.52
C TYR A 38 -1.42 7.68 -11.82
N VAL A 39 -2.65 7.51 -12.30
CA VAL A 39 -3.61 8.59 -12.56
C VAL A 39 -4.79 8.47 -11.60
N ASN A 40 -5.32 9.61 -11.14
CA ASN A 40 -6.45 9.65 -10.23
C ASN A 40 -7.74 9.19 -10.93
N THR A 41 -8.44 8.25 -10.32
CA THR A 41 -9.77 7.80 -10.73
C THR A 41 -10.80 8.18 -9.67
N LEU A 42 -11.74 9.05 -10.03
CA LEU A 42 -12.88 9.47 -9.19
C LEU A 42 -12.51 9.85 -7.73
N GLY A 43 -11.28 10.30 -7.49
CA GLY A 43 -10.84 10.93 -6.25
C GLY A 43 -10.31 9.99 -5.17
N THR A 44 -10.67 8.70 -5.16
CA THR A 44 -10.32 7.79 -4.06
C THR A 44 -9.26 6.75 -4.42
N THR A 45 -9.09 6.47 -5.71
CA THR A 45 -8.12 5.48 -6.20
C THR A 45 -7.22 6.05 -7.27
N CYS A 46 -6.12 5.34 -7.49
CA CYS A 46 -5.06 5.67 -8.42
C CYS A 46 -4.83 4.46 -9.32
N VAL A 47 -4.84 4.65 -10.64
CA VAL A 47 -4.71 3.57 -11.63
C VAL A 47 -3.49 3.80 -12.51
N SER A 48 -2.74 2.73 -12.80
CA SER A 48 -1.60 2.77 -13.72
C SER A 48 -1.91 1.96 -14.99
N PRO A 49 -1.41 2.36 -16.16
CA PRO A 49 -1.47 1.52 -17.37
C PRO A 49 -0.58 0.26 -17.27
N ILE A 50 0.37 0.23 -16.34
CA ILE A 50 1.33 -0.87 -16.13
C ILE A 50 1.25 -1.37 -14.69
N TYR A 51 1.44 -2.68 -14.48
CA TYR A 51 1.47 -3.27 -13.14
C TYR A 51 2.79 -2.97 -12.42
N TYR A 52 2.73 -2.20 -11.33
CA TYR A 52 3.86 -1.95 -10.45
C TYR A 52 3.67 -2.63 -9.11
N GLU A 53 4.76 -3.17 -8.56
CA GLU A 53 4.77 -3.64 -7.18
C GLU A 53 5.00 -2.43 -6.28
N VAL A 54 3.98 -2.03 -5.51
CA VAL A 54 4.03 -0.84 -4.66
C VAL A 54 3.61 -1.12 -3.22
N ALA A 55 4.17 -0.37 -2.28
CA ALA A 55 3.89 -0.46 -0.85
C ALA A 55 3.67 0.93 -0.26
N PRO A 56 2.75 1.12 0.70
CA PRO A 56 2.63 2.37 1.43
C PRO A 56 3.88 2.62 2.29
N THR A 57 4.32 3.88 2.33
CA THR A 57 5.44 4.35 3.16
C THR A 57 5.11 4.39 4.64
N ASN A 58 3.84 4.68 4.98
CA ASN A 58 3.39 4.97 6.35
C ASN A 58 4.29 6.02 7.05
N GLY A 59 4.73 7.04 6.31
CA GLY A 59 5.61 8.11 6.81
C GLY A 59 7.07 7.69 7.02
N LYS A 60 7.44 6.47 6.62
CA LYS A 60 8.82 5.94 6.73
C LYS A 60 9.52 5.96 5.37
N ALA A 61 10.86 5.95 5.42
CA ALA A 61 11.67 5.77 4.22
C ALA A 61 11.39 4.40 3.57
N CYS A 62 11.52 4.35 2.24
CA CYS A 62 11.39 3.11 1.49
C CYS A 62 12.48 2.10 1.87
N LEU A 63 12.13 0.82 1.88
CA LEU A 63 13.07 -0.27 2.13
C LEU A 63 14.14 -0.35 1.03
N SER A 64 15.28 -0.96 1.35
CA SER A 64 16.30 -1.25 0.33
C SER A 64 15.70 -2.09 -0.82
N GLY A 65 16.06 -1.74 -2.06
CA GLY A 65 15.43 -2.32 -3.25
C GLY A 65 14.09 -1.67 -3.65
N TRP A 66 13.63 -0.67 -2.91
CA TRP A 66 12.45 0.14 -3.26
C TRP A 66 12.85 1.59 -3.55
N MET A 67 12.04 2.29 -4.32
CA MET A 67 12.19 3.72 -4.62
C MET A 67 10.96 4.49 -4.18
N ASN A 68 11.14 5.70 -3.67
CA ASN A 68 10.04 6.61 -3.36
C ASN A 68 9.44 7.12 -4.67
N ILE A 69 8.12 7.00 -4.83
CA ILE A 69 7.38 7.44 -6.02
C ILE A 69 6.39 8.58 -5.71
N GLY A 70 6.52 9.22 -4.55
CA GLY A 70 5.62 10.26 -4.07
C GLY A 70 4.31 9.73 -3.48
N ALA A 71 3.46 10.65 -3.05
CA ALA A 71 2.10 10.39 -2.57
C ALA A 71 1.99 9.28 -1.51
N GLY A 72 2.99 9.13 -0.65
CA GLY A 72 3.00 8.12 0.40
C GLY A 72 3.29 6.68 -0.08
N TYR A 73 3.81 6.45 -1.29
CA TYR A 73 4.13 5.12 -1.80
C TYR A 73 5.61 4.90 -2.17
N CYS A 74 6.01 3.64 -2.10
CA CYS A 74 7.27 3.10 -2.61
C CYS A 74 6.98 2.10 -3.73
N LYS A 75 7.82 2.09 -4.77
CA LYS A 75 7.80 1.08 -5.85
C LYS A 75 9.02 0.18 -5.77
N LYS A 76 8.86 -1.12 -5.99
CA LYS A 76 9.99 -2.05 -6.06
C LYS A 76 10.81 -1.78 -7.32
N LYS A 77 12.12 -1.64 -7.14
CA LYS A 77 13.06 -1.51 -8.26
C LYS A 77 13.05 -2.83 -9.03
N LYS A 78 12.80 -2.75 -10.34
CA LYS A 78 13.10 -3.86 -11.27
C LYS A 78 14.36 -3.47 -12.03
N LEU A 79 15.26 -4.43 -12.24
CA LEU A 79 16.48 -4.19 -13.04
C LEU A 79 16.08 -3.65 -14.42
N GLY A 80 16.66 -2.51 -14.81
CA GLY A 80 16.54 -1.96 -16.17
C GLY A 80 15.38 -1.02 -16.45
N ILE A 81 14.56 -0.64 -15.46
CA ILE A 81 13.46 0.32 -15.65
C ILE A 81 13.49 1.33 -14.49
N PHE A 82 13.92 2.55 -14.80
CA PHE A 82 13.94 3.70 -13.88
C PHE A 82 12.55 4.32 -13.80
#